data_AF-A0A6N2DS04-F1
#
_entry.id   AF-A0A6N2DS04-F1
#
_cell.length_a   1.000
_cell.length_b   1.000
_cell.length_c   1.000
_cell.angle_alpha   90.00
_cell.angle_beta   90.00
_cell.angle_gamma   90.00
#
_symmetry.space_group_name_H-M   'P 1'
#
loop_
_entity.id
_entity.type
_entity.pdbx_description
1 polymer ?
#
loop_
_entity_poly.entity_id
_entity_poly.type
_entity_poly.pdbx_seq_one_letter_code
_entity_poly.pdbx_strand_id
1 'polypeptide(L)'
;MAVPTDLPSGPSAPRQVSTYCPPSGWGRRSSDSMISSGVTGASSHAASVAVVADSPVTPGNTSAGTLAERLGRSPDAKLVIISCDDLGSCHAANVGVFRALRDGLATCASLMVPAPWSLHAAGEARADDDLGVHLTLNAEHAVYRWGPITHAPSLQSGEGGFPRNLGDLWEHADPDEVRRELRAQVDRALAWGLDVTHLAPHLTAITLRPEFFDVYLDLAVDYQLPIRLPSTVSTEQAGFPFRQLAIDEGIVFPDHFDHDWRAGSRERVHEAVGSLRPGVTEIHVQPAVDTPEVRALTASAQGWIDDLELVTTDPLLPRLLDEQGAELIGYRELRTAMRDG
;
A
#
# COMPACT_ATOMS: atom_id res chain seq x y z
N MET A 1 11.17 22.66 48.12
CA MET A 1 10.94 21.97 49.41
C MET A 1 10.07 20.76 49.09
N ALA A 2 10.59 19.58 49.38
CA ALA A 2 10.05 18.20 49.37
C ALA A 2 8.79 17.81 48.55
N VAL A 3 8.99 16.77 47.73
CA VAL A 3 8.00 15.81 47.21
C VAL A 3 7.49 14.91 48.35
N PRO A 4 6.22 14.45 48.36
CA PRO A 4 5.83 13.26 49.10
C PRO A 4 5.70 12.05 48.16
N THR A 5 6.62 11.11 48.36
CA THR A 5 6.50 9.69 48.02
C THR A 5 5.52 9.02 48.98
N ASP A 6 4.68 8.10 48.50
CA ASP A 6 4.44 6.82 49.19
C ASP A 6 3.64 5.84 48.29
N LEU A 7 4.24 4.67 48.07
CA LEU A 7 3.66 3.44 47.54
C LEU A 7 3.64 2.40 48.67
N PRO A 8 2.62 1.54 48.78
CA PRO A 8 2.76 0.26 49.45
C PRO A 8 2.91 -0.89 48.43
N SER A 9 3.97 -1.68 48.65
CA SER A 9 4.35 -2.90 47.95
C SER A 9 3.59 -4.12 48.49
N GLY A 10 3.15 -5.00 47.59
CA GLY A 10 2.66 -6.35 47.88
C GLY A 10 3.32 -7.37 46.96
N PRO A 11 3.64 -8.60 47.42
CA PRO A 11 4.47 -9.54 46.67
C PRO A 11 3.61 -10.41 45.73
N SER A 12 4.08 -10.65 44.51
CA SER A 12 3.55 -11.73 43.67
C SER A 12 4.67 -12.44 42.89
N ALA A 13 4.54 -13.77 42.86
CA ALA A 13 5.54 -14.77 42.53
C ALA A 13 5.99 -14.80 41.05
N PRO A 14 7.17 -15.38 40.74
CA PRO A 14 7.70 -15.44 39.38
C PRO A 14 6.93 -16.44 38.52
N ARG A 15 6.42 -16.00 37.36
CA ARG A 15 5.92 -16.89 36.30
C ARG A 15 7.08 -17.32 35.39
N GLN A 16 7.11 -18.62 35.12
CA GLN A 16 8.06 -19.29 34.24
C GLN A 16 7.99 -18.75 32.80
N VAL A 17 9.15 -18.44 32.24
CA VAL A 17 9.33 -18.15 30.81
C VAL A 17 9.49 -19.48 30.08
N SER A 18 8.51 -19.81 29.24
CA SER A 18 8.58 -20.95 28.33
C SER A 18 9.31 -20.53 27.06
N THR A 19 10.53 -21.04 26.87
CA THR A 19 11.30 -20.91 25.63
C THR A 19 10.70 -21.81 24.56
N TYR A 20 10.08 -21.21 23.54
CA TYR A 20 9.69 -21.91 22.31
C TYR A 20 10.80 -21.76 21.27
N CYS A 21 11.24 -22.88 20.72
CA CYS A 21 12.31 -23.00 19.73
C CYS A 21 11.68 -23.59 18.45
N PRO A 22 11.68 -22.88 17.31
CA PRO A 22 11.21 -23.46 16.06
C PRO A 22 12.32 -24.28 15.36
N PRO A 23 11.94 -25.32 14.59
CA PRO A 23 12.85 -26.33 14.06
C PRO A 23 13.66 -25.85 12.85
N SER A 24 14.91 -26.32 12.81
CA SER A 24 15.86 -26.20 11.72
C SER A 24 15.52 -27.08 10.52
N GLY A 25 15.57 -26.50 9.33
CA GLY A 25 15.53 -27.14 8.01
C GLY A 25 15.14 -25.99 7.07
N TRP A 26 15.99 -25.52 6.16
CA TRP A 26 16.21 -26.12 4.86
C TRP A 26 17.67 -26.00 4.42
N GLY A 27 18.19 -27.10 3.87
CA GLY A 27 19.57 -27.28 3.48
C GLY A 27 19.96 -26.53 2.21
N ARG A 28 21.15 -25.94 2.25
CA ARG A 28 21.91 -25.51 1.07
C ARG A 28 22.13 -26.70 0.13
N ARG A 29 21.80 -26.56 -1.15
CA ARG A 29 22.39 -27.38 -2.21
C ARG A 29 23.26 -26.50 -3.09
N SER A 30 24.55 -26.75 -2.95
CA SER A 30 25.60 -26.46 -3.92
C SER A 30 25.44 -27.33 -5.16
N SER A 31 25.69 -26.76 -6.34
CA SER A 31 26.23 -27.53 -7.46
C SER A 31 27.02 -26.62 -8.39
N ASP A 32 28.33 -26.74 -8.27
CA ASP A 32 29.29 -26.45 -9.34
C ASP A 32 29.01 -27.33 -10.56
N SER A 33 29.29 -26.77 -11.74
CA SER A 33 30.20 -27.36 -12.75
C SER A 33 29.67 -27.41 -14.18
N MET A 34 30.45 -26.74 -15.05
CA MET A 34 30.82 -27.10 -16.42
C MET A 34 29.75 -27.19 -17.51
N ILE A 35 29.82 -26.22 -18.43
CA ILE A 35 29.38 -26.39 -19.82
C ILE A 35 30.63 -26.26 -20.70
N SER A 36 30.94 -27.34 -21.41
CA SER A 36 31.90 -27.41 -22.51
C SER A 36 31.25 -28.16 -23.67
N SER A 37 31.32 -27.56 -24.88
CA SER A 37 31.29 -28.20 -26.22
C SER A 37 30.04 -29.02 -26.58
N GLY A 38 29.51 -29.05 -27.80
CA GLY A 38 29.99 -28.68 -29.12
C GLY A 38 28.96 -29.22 -30.13
N VAL A 39 28.91 -28.60 -31.30
CA VAL A 39 27.97 -28.81 -32.41
C VAL A 39 28.23 -30.13 -33.17
N THR A 40 27.23 -30.52 -33.99
CA THR A 40 27.16 -31.55 -35.07
C THR A 40 26.36 -32.80 -34.65
N GLY A 41 25.44 -33.39 -35.42
CA GLY A 41 24.89 -33.16 -36.76
C GLY A 41 24.16 -34.44 -37.22
N ALA A 42 23.13 -34.25 -38.06
CA ALA A 42 22.55 -35.21 -39.02
C ALA A 42 21.60 -36.36 -38.60
N SER A 43 20.44 -36.28 -39.27
CA SER A 43 19.67 -37.31 -40.01
C SER A 43 18.77 -38.34 -39.30
N SER A 44 17.47 -38.14 -39.58
CA SER A 44 16.37 -39.07 -39.91
C SER A 44 16.30 -40.42 -39.19
N HIS A 45 15.14 -40.72 -38.61
CA HIS A 45 14.23 -41.82 -39.00
C HIS A 45 12.86 -41.58 -38.36
N ALA A 46 11.80 -41.68 -39.15
CA ALA A 46 10.41 -41.55 -38.72
C ALA A 46 9.96 -42.82 -38.01
N ALA A 47 9.44 -42.69 -36.79
CA ALA A 47 8.67 -43.71 -36.10
C ALA A 47 7.36 -43.08 -35.61
N SER A 48 6.24 -43.53 -36.17
CA SER A 48 4.90 -43.15 -35.74
C SER A 48 4.65 -43.64 -34.32
N VAL A 49 4.51 -42.71 -33.38
CA VAL A 49 3.98 -42.98 -32.04
C VAL A 49 2.55 -42.43 -32.00
N ALA A 50 1.61 -43.32 -31.70
CA ALA A 50 0.20 -43.01 -31.57
C ALA A 50 -0.01 -41.93 -30.51
N VAL A 51 -0.69 -40.85 -30.90
CA VAL A 51 -1.17 -39.81 -29.99
C VAL A 51 -2.27 -40.43 -29.13
N VAL A 52 -1.95 -40.74 -27.88
CA VAL A 52 -2.99 -40.91 -26.85
C VAL A 52 -3.48 -39.50 -26.56
N ALA A 53 -4.70 -39.20 -26.98
CA ALA A 53 -5.37 -37.96 -26.63
C ALA A 53 -5.51 -37.93 -25.10
N ASP A 54 -4.75 -37.03 -24.47
CA ASP A 54 -4.95 -36.70 -23.08
C ASP A 54 -6.36 -36.12 -22.96
N SER A 55 -7.16 -36.68 -22.05
CA SER A 55 -8.50 -36.16 -21.81
C SER A 55 -8.35 -34.74 -21.27
N PRO A 56 -9.21 -33.77 -21.64
CA PRO A 56 -9.13 -32.44 -21.08
C PRO A 56 -9.27 -32.55 -19.57
N VAL A 57 -8.19 -32.27 -18.86
CA VAL A 57 -8.23 -31.97 -17.42
C VAL A 57 -9.16 -30.78 -17.30
N THR A 58 -10.37 -31.02 -16.79
CA THR A 58 -11.28 -29.95 -16.38
C THR A 58 -10.53 -29.10 -15.37
N PRO A 59 -10.33 -27.79 -15.61
CA PRO A 59 -9.80 -26.92 -14.58
C PRO A 59 -10.75 -26.99 -13.39
N GLY A 60 -10.23 -27.40 -12.24
CA GLY A 60 -10.94 -27.34 -10.99
C GLY A 60 -11.31 -25.89 -10.69
N ASN A 61 -12.61 -25.61 -10.73
CA ASN A 61 -13.32 -24.57 -9.98
C ASN A 61 -12.59 -23.23 -9.75
N THR A 62 -12.48 -22.38 -10.78
CA THR A 62 -12.26 -20.93 -10.63
C THR A 62 -13.61 -20.22 -10.61
N SER A 63 -14.33 -20.30 -9.49
CA SER A 63 -15.59 -19.58 -9.28
C SER A 63 -15.41 -18.31 -8.44
N ALA A 64 -14.36 -17.53 -8.68
CA ALA A 64 -14.27 -16.19 -8.13
C ALA A 64 -14.62 -15.21 -9.26
N GLY A 65 -15.81 -14.62 -9.18
CA GLY A 65 -16.22 -13.55 -10.10
C GLY A 65 -15.27 -12.34 -10.01
N THR A 66 -15.51 -11.35 -10.87
CA THR A 66 -14.84 -10.05 -10.83
C THR A 66 -14.88 -9.44 -9.41
N LEU A 67 -13.95 -8.54 -9.09
CA LEU A 67 -13.96 -7.85 -7.79
C LEU A 67 -15.31 -7.12 -7.56
N ALA A 68 -15.90 -6.55 -8.62
CA ALA A 68 -17.23 -5.96 -8.56
C ALA A 68 -18.31 -6.98 -8.13
N GLU A 69 -18.29 -8.20 -8.67
CA GLU A 69 -19.22 -9.26 -8.28
C GLU A 69 -19.00 -9.73 -6.83
N ARG A 70 -17.75 -9.80 -6.37
CA ARG A 70 -17.41 -10.09 -4.96
C ARG A 70 -17.92 -9.02 -4.01
N LEU A 71 -18.01 -7.77 -4.49
CA LEU A 71 -18.62 -6.64 -3.77
C LEU A 71 -20.16 -6.59 -3.94
N GLY A 72 -20.77 -7.60 -4.55
CA GLY A 72 -22.22 -7.68 -4.75
C GLY A 72 -22.77 -6.72 -5.80
N ARG A 73 -21.94 -6.28 -6.74
CA ARG A 73 -22.31 -5.40 -7.87
C ARG A 73 -22.32 -6.17 -9.19
N SER A 74 -22.85 -5.54 -10.24
CA SER A 74 -22.78 -6.07 -11.62
C SER A 74 -21.33 -6.16 -12.09
N PRO A 75 -20.95 -7.14 -12.93
CA PRO A 75 -19.61 -7.18 -13.55
C PRO A 75 -19.28 -5.93 -14.39
N ASP A 76 -20.29 -5.19 -14.85
CA ASP A 76 -20.12 -3.94 -15.60
C ASP A 76 -20.07 -2.68 -14.70
N ALA A 77 -20.18 -2.84 -13.37
CA ALA A 77 -20.18 -1.72 -12.44
C ALA A 77 -18.83 -0.98 -12.42
N LYS A 78 -18.89 0.34 -12.33
CA LYS A 78 -17.72 1.21 -12.20
C LYS A 78 -17.65 1.71 -10.77
N LEU A 79 -16.76 1.10 -9.99
CA LEU A 79 -16.59 1.43 -8.58
C LEU A 79 -15.34 2.30 -8.43
N VAL A 80 -15.45 3.36 -7.64
CA VAL A 80 -14.37 4.35 -7.51
C VAL A 80 -13.98 4.54 -6.06
N ILE A 81 -12.69 4.42 -5.78
CA ILE A 81 -12.07 4.80 -4.53
C ILE A 81 -11.33 6.12 -4.77
N ILE A 82 -11.70 7.18 -4.06
CA ILE A 82 -10.95 8.44 -4.06
C ILE A 82 -10.12 8.46 -2.78
N SER A 83 -8.83 8.13 -2.91
CA SER A 83 -7.94 7.96 -1.77
C SER A 83 -7.13 9.23 -1.51
N CYS A 84 -7.12 9.67 -0.24
CA CYS A 84 -6.25 10.75 0.21
C CYS A 84 -4.93 10.20 0.75
N ASP A 85 -3.84 10.62 0.13
CA ASP A 85 -2.48 10.30 0.59
C ASP A 85 -1.97 11.33 1.61
N ASP A 86 -0.86 10.98 2.27
CA ASP A 86 -0.09 11.84 3.18
C ASP A 86 -0.82 12.35 4.43
N LEU A 87 -1.86 11.64 4.90
CA LEU A 87 -2.42 11.88 6.23
C LEU A 87 -1.31 11.69 7.28
N GLY A 88 -1.17 12.63 8.20
CA GLY A 88 -0.13 12.62 9.23
C GLY A 88 1.18 13.32 8.82
N SER A 89 1.36 13.67 7.55
CA SER A 89 2.57 14.36 7.06
C SER A 89 2.77 15.70 7.76
N CYS A 90 1.79 16.61 7.64
CA CYS A 90 1.74 17.91 8.29
C CYS A 90 0.35 18.22 8.83
N HIS A 91 0.21 19.24 9.69
CA HIS A 91 -1.09 19.61 10.24
C HIS A 91 -2.08 20.03 9.16
N ALA A 92 -1.60 20.78 8.16
CA ALA A 92 -2.44 21.22 7.06
C ALA A 92 -2.95 20.07 6.18
N ALA A 93 -2.15 19.02 5.98
CA ALA A 93 -2.59 17.78 5.34
C ALA A 93 -3.66 17.09 6.19
N ASN A 94 -3.47 16.96 7.51
CA ASN A 94 -4.49 16.37 8.38
C ASN A 94 -5.85 17.08 8.24
N VAL A 95 -5.86 18.41 8.31
CA VAL A 95 -7.09 19.21 8.16
C VAL A 95 -7.68 19.04 6.76
N GLY A 96 -6.86 19.04 5.71
CA GLY A 96 -7.30 18.85 4.33
C GLY A 96 -7.93 17.48 4.10
N VAL A 97 -7.23 16.42 4.49
CA VAL A 97 -7.68 15.03 4.34
C VAL A 97 -8.99 14.78 5.09
N PHE A 98 -9.11 15.20 6.36
CA PHE A 98 -10.37 15.00 7.09
C PHE A 98 -11.53 15.80 6.51
N ARG A 99 -11.29 16.99 5.94
CA ARG A 99 -12.33 17.73 5.20
C ARG A 99 -12.71 17.02 3.92
N ALA A 100 -11.74 16.50 3.17
CA ALA A 100 -11.99 15.73 1.96
C ALA A 100 -12.85 14.48 2.22
N LEU A 101 -12.60 13.78 3.33
CA LEU A 101 -13.37 12.59 3.74
C LEU A 101 -14.78 12.92 4.24
N ARG A 102 -14.93 13.99 5.03
CA ARG A 102 -16.17 14.27 5.78
C ARG A 102 -17.11 15.22 5.06
N ASP A 103 -16.56 16.14 4.27
CA ASP A 103 -17.29 17.20 3.58
C ASP A 103 -17.11 17.13 2.04
N GLY A 104 -16.41 16.11 1.54
CA GLY A 104 -16.07 15.95 0.12
C GLY A 104 -16.38 14.56 -0.44
N LEU A 105 -15.69 14.22 -1.53
CA LEU A 105 -15.86 12.98 -2.28
C LEU A 105 -14.78 11.93 -1.98
N ALA A 106 -13.81 12.22 -1.11
CA ALA A 106 -12.81 11.23 -0.75
C ALA A 106 -13.45 10.09 0.04
N THR A 107 -13.08 8.85 -0.28
CA THR A 107 -13.67 7.65 0.31
C THR A 107 -12.77 6.97 1.33
N CYS A 108 -11.46 7.20 1.26
CA CYS A 108 -10.50 6.70 2.24
C CYS A 108 -9.26 7.59 2.33
N ALA A 109 -8.45 7.37 3.36
CA ALA A 109 -7.12 7.98 3.45
C ALA A 109 -6.10 6.98 4.02
N SER A 110 -4.81 7.29 3.91
CA SER A 110 -3.76 6.45 4.46
C SER A 110 -2.77 7.24 5.32
N LEU A 111 -2.51 6.76 6.55
CA LEU A 111 -1.71 7.44 7.57
C LEU A 111 -0.21 7.13 7.43
N MET A 112 0.60 8.17 7.30
CA MET A 112 2.07 8.12 7.42
C MET A 112 2.48 8.08 8.88
N VAL A 113 2.57 6.88 9.46
CA VAL A 113 2.85 6.71 10.89
C VAL A 113 4.17 7.36 11.36
N PRO A 114 5.28 7.32 10.60
CA PRO A 114 6.52 7.98 11.02
C PRO A 114 6.48 9.50 11.00
N ALA A 115 5.50 10.10 10.31
CA ALA A 115 5.47 11.53 10.08
C ALA A 115 5.09 12.34 11.35
N PRO A 116 5.52 13.62 11.47
CA PRO A 116 5.44 14.34 12.74
C PRO A 116 4.03 14.61 13.26
N TRP A 117 3.02 14.63 12.38
CA TRP A 117 1.62 14.91 12.73
C TRP A 117 0.73 13.66 12.72
N SER A 118 1.32 12.48 12.69
CA SER A 118 0.59 11.20 12.61
C SER A 118 -0.24 10.89 13.86
N LEU A 119 0.31 11.14 15.06
CA LEU A 119 -0.45 10.95 16.30
C LEU A 119 -1.62 11.92 16.43
N HIS A 120 -1.47 13.15 15.93
CA HIS A 120 -2.58 14.10 15.84
C HIS A 120 -3.68 13.57 14.91
N ALA A 121 -3.31 13.07 13.72
CA ALA A 121 -4.26 12.48 12.80
C ALA A 121 -4.99 11.28 13.44
N ALA A 122 -4.27 10.40 14.13
CA ALA A 122 -4.87 9.27 14.82
C ALA A 122 -5.85 9.68 15.92
N GLY A 123 -5.57 10.77 16.66
CA GLY A 123 -6.46 11.31 17.69
C GLY A 123 -7.73 11.98 17.13
N GLU A 124 -7.70 12.44 15.88
CA GLU A 124 -8.84 13.05 15.19
C GLU A 124 -9.69 12.04 14.38
N ALA A 125 -9.19 10.81 14.23
CA ALA A 125 -9.87 9.76 13.48
C ALA A 125 -11.19 9.35 14.16
N ARG A 126 -12.22 9.12 13.35
CA ARG A 126 -13.52 8.60 13.77
C ARG A 126 -13.67 7.15 13.32
N ALA A 127 -14.57 6.40 13.97
CA ALA A 127 -14.79 4.99 13.66
C ALA A 127 -15.34 4.74 12.24
N ASP A 128 -16.01 5.73 11.65
CA ASP A 128 -16.52 5.71 10.28
C ASP A 128 -15.48 6.12 9.23
N ASP A 129 -14.38 6.77 9.62
CA ASP A 129 -13.30 7.11 8.68
C ASP A 129 -12.64 5.82 8.15
N ASP A 130 -12.53 5.68 6.82
CA ASP A 130 -11.85 4.56 6.16
C ASP A 130 -10.35 4.87 6.06
N LEU A 131 -9.57 4.38 7.04
CA LEU A 131 -8.16 4.74 7.19
C LEU A 131 -7.24 3.53 7.05
N GLY A 132 -6.32 3.61 6.10
CA GLY A 132 -5.21 2.67 5.92
C GLY A 132 -3.91 3.17 6.54
N VAL A 133 -2.85 2.39 6.33
CA VAL A 133 -1.47 2.81 6.65
C VAL A 133 -0.72 3.10 5.37
N HIS A 134 -0.15 4.31 5.29
CA HIS A 134 0.72 4.74 4.21
C HIS A 134 2.16 4.32 4.56
N LEU A 135 2.56 3.13 4.12
CA LEU A 135 3.84 2.52 4.40
C LEU A 135 4.97 3.41 3.89
N THR A 136 5.75 3.97 4.82
CA THR A 136 6.67 5.07 4.56
C THR A 136 8.11 4.65 4.84
N LEU A 137 8.98 4.72 3.84
CA LEU A 137 10.43 4.42 3.95
C LEU A 137 11.32 5.50 3.33
N ASN A 138 10.74 6.59 2.85
CA ASN A 138 11.43 7.75 2.33
C ASN A 138 10.91 9.01 3.03
N ALA A 139 11.70 10.07 2.99
CA ALA A 139 11.29 11.42 3.32
C ALA A 139 11.84 12.31 2.20
N GLU A 140 11.00 12.75 1.28
CA GLU A 140 11.40 13.39 0.02
C GLU A 140 11.72 14.89 0.18
N HIS A 141 11.14 15.54 1.19
CA HIS A 141 11.34 16.98 1.39
C HIS A 141 12.73 17.31 1.95
N ALA A 142 13.21 18.51 1.56
CA ALA A 142 14.55 18.94 1.90
C ALA A 142 14.71 19.44 3.34
N VAL A 143 13.69 20.14 3.83
CA VAL A 143 13.72 20.86 5.11
C VAL A 143 12.77 20.27 6.15
N TYR A 144 11.95 19.31 5.74
CA TYR A 144 10.95 18.67 6.58
C TYR A 144 11.13 17.16 6.51
N ARG A 145 11.48 16.55 7.64
CA ARG A 145 12.09 15.21 7.67
C ARG A 145 11.41 14.36 8.72
N TRP A 146 11.18 13.09 8.39
CA TRP A 146 10.78 12.03 9.31
C TRP A 146 11.68 10.82 9.10
N GLY A 147 11.71 9.91 10.07
CA GLY A 147 12.64 8.78 10.08
C GLY A 147 12.04 7.51 10.65
N PRO A 148 12.82 6.42 10.66
CA PRO A 148 12.37 5.13 11.17
C PRO A 148 11.85 5.24 12.60
N ILE A 149 10.74 4.56 12.88
CA ILE A 149 10.21 4.44 14.24
C ILE A 149 10.79 3.24 15.00
N THR A 150 11.63 2.45 14.34
CA THR A 150 12.43 1.36 14.89
C THR A 150 13.92 1.69 14.86
N HIS A 151 14.74 0.83 15.47
CA HIS A 151 16.18 0.89 15.27
C HIS A 151 16.54 0.25 13.92
N ALA A 152 16.66 1.10 12.90
CA ALA A 152 16.97 0.71 11.53
C ALA A 152 18.04 1.63 10.89
N PRO A 153 19.34 1.41 11.18
CA PRO A 153 20.43 2.21 10.62
C PRO A 153 20.49 2.24 9.08
N SER A 154 20.13 1.16 8.38
CA SER A 154 20.12 1.10 6.91
C SER A 154 19.02 1.97 6.28
N LEU A 155 17.99 2.29 7.06
CA LEU A 155 16.88 3.16 6.66
C LEU A 155 17.10 4.62 7.08
N GLN A 156 18.27 4.97 7.63
CA GLN A 156 18.60 6.36 7.95
C GLN A 156 19.48 6.98 6.86
N SER A 157 19.15 8.22 6.51
CA SER A 157 19.99 9.04 5.63
C SER A 157 20.98 9.88 6.45
N GLY A 158 22.05 10.32 5.79
CA GLY A 158 23.01 11.28 6.37
C GLY A 158 22.43 12.68 6.63
N GLU A 159 21.22 12.96 6.14
CA GLU A 159 20.52 14.24 6.35
C GLU A 159 19.57 14.21 7.57
N GLY A 160 19.48 13.07 8.24
CA GLY A 160 18.49 12.81 9.29
C GLY A 160 17.17 12.34 8.69
N GLY A 161 16.60 11.31 9.30
CA GLY A 161 15.38 10.66 8.80
C GLY A 161 15.63 9.62 7.71
N PHE A 162 14.60 9.26 6.95
CA PHE A 162 14.68 8.30 5.85
C PHE A 162 15.41 8.82 4.59
N PRO A 163 15.92 7.99 3.67
CA PRO A 163 16.42 8.44 2.37
C PRO A 163 15.44 9.34 1.61
N ARG A 164 15.96 10.30 0.83
CA ARG A 164 15.11 11.16 -0.02
C ARG A 164 14.56 10.47 -1.24
N ASN A 165 15.44 9.72 -1.89
CA ASN A 165 15.19 9.15 -3.19
C ASN A 165 15.12 7.63 -3.07
N LEU A 166 14.28 7.02 -3.90
CA LEU A 166 14.05 5.59 -3.87
C LEU A 166 15.30 4.80 -4.27
N GLY A 167 16.16 5.35 -5.13
CA GLY A 167 17.41 4.70 -5.53
C GLY A 167 18.33 4.44 -4.32
N ASP A 168 18.53 5.45 -3.48
CA ASP A 168 19.32 5.38 -2.26
C ASP A 168 18.72 4.40 -1.24
N LEU A 169 17.39 4.43 -1.08
CA LEU A 169 16.68 3.43 -0.28
C LEU A 169 16.95 2.01 -0.81
N TRP A 170 16.80 1.79 -2.11
CA TRP A 170 16.92 0.47 -2.72
C TRP A 170 18.34 -0.07 -2.78
N GLU A 171 19.35 0.80 -2.74
CA GLU A 171 20.76 0.42 -2.73
C GLU A 171 21.24 0.01 -1.33
N HIS A 172 20.70 0.65 -0.28
CA HIS A 172 21.26 0.53 1.07
C HIS A 172 20.35 -0.18 2.08
N ALA A 173 19.04 -0.27 1.85
CA ALA A 173 18.12 -0.82 2.84
C ALA A 173 18.32 -2.32 3.08
N ASP A 174 18.43 -2.70 4.35
CA ASP A 174 18.38 -4.08 4.79
C ASP A 174 16.90 -4.57 4.80
N PRO A 175 16.54 -5.61 4.04
CA PRO A 175 15.17 -6.14 4.02
C PRO A 175 14.60 -6.52 5.40
N ASP A 176 15.44 -6.97 6.34
CA ASP A 176 14.99 -7.29 7.69
C ASP A 176 14.67 -6.03 8.51
N GLU A 177 15.39 -4.94 8.26
CA GLU A 177 15.05 -3.62 8.83
C GLU A 177 13.76 -3.07 8.23
N VAL A 178 13.58 -3.19 6.90
CA VAL A 178 12.34 -2.82 6.21
C VAL A 178 11.15 -3.57 6.82
N ARG A 179 11.26 -4.90 6.97
CA ARG A 179 10.20 -5.73 7.56
C ARG A 179 9.84 -5.29 8.98
N ARG A 180 10.84 -5.06 9.84
CA ARG A 180 10.60 -4.61 11.22
C ARG A 180 9.97 -3.22 11.26
N GLU A 181 10.45 -2.30 10.44
CA GLU A 181 9.98 -0.92 10.38
C GLU A 181 8.52 -0.85 9.91
N LEU A 182 8.21 -1.47 8.76
CA LEU A 182 6.86 -1.44 8.20
C LEU A 182 5.84 -2.15 9.11
N ARG A 183 6.23 -3.27 9.72
CA ARG A 183 5.40 -3.93 10.74
C ARG A 183 5.11 -3.00 11.91
N ALA A 184 6.14 -2.33 12.42
CA ALA A 184 5.98 -1.39 13.52
C ALA A 184 5.06 -0.21 13.17
N GLN A 185 5.03 0.21 11.90
CA GLN A 185 4.10 1.26 11.45
C GLN A 185 2.65 0.78 11.57
N VAL A 186 2.34 -0.42 11.06
CA VAL A 186 0.99 -1.00 11.17
C VAL A 186 0.60 -1.24 12.63
N ASP A 187 1.47 -1.87 13.42
CA ASP A 187 1.23 -2.13 14.84
C ASP A 187 0.98 -0.84 15.63
N ARG A 188 1.68 0.24 15.29
CA ARG A 188 1.51 1.53 15.96
C ARG A 188 0.20 2.21 15.60
N ALA A 189 -0.23 2.15 14.34
CA ALA A 189 -1.55 2.62 13.92
C ALA A 189 -2.67 1.89 14.69
N LEU A 190 -2.57 0.56 14.78
CA LEU A 190 -3.50 -0.26 15.57
C LEU A 190 -3.45 0.10 17.07
N ALA A 191 -2.26 0.30 17.64
CA ALA A 191 -2.10 0.69 19.04
C ALA A 191 -2.65 2.10 19.35
N TRP A 192 -2.73 2.98 18.36
CA TRP A 192 -3.39 4.28 18.46
C TRP A 192 -4.92 4.19 18.33
N GLY A 193 -5.47 2.99 18.11
CA GLY A 193 -6.91 2.74 18.06
C GLY A 193 -7.52 2.84 16.66
N LEU A 194 -6.70 2.89 15.61
CA LEU A 194 -7.21 2.89 14.24
C LEU A 194 -7.67 1.50 13.81
N ASP A 195 -8.84 1.42 13.18
CA ASP A 195 -9.27 0.24 12.45
C ASP A 195 -8.68 0.25 11.03
N VAL A 196 -7.45 -0.23 10.90
CA VAL A 196 -6.70 -0.15 9.63
C VAL A 196 -7.42 -0.92 8.52
N THR A 197 -7.79 -0.24 7.44
CA THR A 197 -8.60 -0.82 6.35
C THR A 197 -7.79 -1.33 5.17
N HIS A 198 -6.61 -0.76 4.91
CA HIS A 198 -5.75 -1.12 3.80
C HIS A 198 -4.30 -0.70 4.03
N LEU A 199 -3.40 -1.18 3.16
CA LEU A 199 -2.02 -0.71 3.11
C LEU A 199 -1.75 -0.04 1.76
N ALA A 200 -1.15 1.15 1.78
CA ALA A 200 -0.72 1.87 0.59
C ALA A 200 0.76 2.24 0.71
N PRO A 201 1.58 2.10 -0.35
CA PRO A 201 3.01 2.44 -0.28
C PRO A 201 3.25 3.90 -0.64
N HIS A 202 4.01 4.62 0.18
CA HIS A 202 4.43 5.98 -0.14
C HIS A 202 5.39 5.99 -1.33
N LEU A 203 5.08 6.80 -2.34
CA LEU A 203 5.81 6.91 -3.61
C LEU A 203 6.14 5.56 -4.27
N THR A 204 5.33 4.51 -4.07
CA THR A 204 5.61 3.14 -4.56
C THR A 204 6.92 2.52 -4.07
N ALA A 205 7.51 3.06 -3.00
CA ALA A 205 8.86 2.72 -2.53
C ALA A 205 9.13 1.21 -2.37
N ILE A 206 8.09 0.44 -2.08
CA ILE A 206 8.17 -1.00 -1.78
C ILE A 206 7.54 -1.90 -2.85
N THR A 207 6.95 -1.32 -3.90
CA THR A 207 6.12 -2.09 -4.85
C THR A 207 6.93 -2.67 -6.01
N LEU A 208 7.97 -1.97 -6.46
CA LEU A 208 8.68 -2.28 -7.71
C LEU A 208 10.05 -2.95 -7.50
N ARG A 209 10.30 -3.46 -6.29
CA ARG A 209 11.50 -4.24 -5.95
C ARG A 209 11.06 -5.57 -5.35
N PRO A 210 11.44 -6.72 -5.96
CA PRO A 210 11.00 -8.04 -5.48
C PRO A 210 11.21 -8.23 -3.98
N GLU A 211 12.37 -7.82 -3.47
CA GLU A 211 12.74 -8.03 -2.07
C GLU A 211 11.85 -7.22 -1.09
N PHE A 212 11.36 -6.06 -1.52
CA PHE A 212 10.45 -5.23 -0.72
C PHE A 212 8.99 -5.58 -0.94
N PHE A 213 8.66 -6.09 -2.13
CA PHE A 213 7.32 -6.57 -2.42
C PHE A 213 6.97 -7.80 -1.58
N ASP A 214 7.92 -8.71 -1.37
CA ASP A 214 7.73 -9.85 -0.45
C ASP A 214 7.34 -9.38 0.95
N VAL A 215 8.01 -8.34 1.47
CA VAL A 215 7.64 -7.73 2.76
C VAL A 215 6.25 -7.09 2.72
N TYR A 216 5.91 -6.43 1.62
CA TYR A 216 4.58 -5.81 1.48
C TYR A 216 3.48 -6.86 1.47
N LEU A 217 3.70 -7.97 0.76
CA LEU A 217 2.78 -9.10 0.68
C LEU A 217 2.65 -9.83 2.02
N ASP A 218 3.77 -10.09 2.71
CA ASP A 218 3.79 -10.66 4.06
C ASP A 218 2.89 -9.85 5.02
N LEU A 219 2.99 -8.52 4.98
CA LEU A 219 2.16 -7.64 5.81
C LEU A 219 0.68 -7.71 5.41
N ALA A 220 0.38 -7.73 4.12
CA ALA A 220 -1.00 -7.86 3.63
C ALA A 220 -1.66 -9.15 4.12
N VAL A 221 -0.92 -10.27 4.06
CA VAL A 221 -1.36 -11.58 4.55
C VAL A 221 -1.54 -11.56 6.07
N ASP A 222 -0.53 -11.13 6.82
CA ASP A 222 -0.53 -11.20 8.28
C ASP A 222 -1.61 -10.33 8.93
N TYR A 223 -1.85 -9.13 8.39
CA TYR A 223 -2.90 -8.24 8.89
C TYR A 223 -4.25 -8.45 8.19
N GLN A 224 -4.31 -9.33 7.20
CA GLN A 224 -5.47 -9.57 6.35
C GLN A 224 -6.05 -8.23 5.84
N LEU A 225 -5.18 -7.45 5.17
CA LEU A 225 -5.52 -6.15 4.59
C LEU A 225 -5.39 -6.15 3.06
N PRO A 226 -6.36 -5.55 2.35
CA PRO A 226 -6.20 -5.24 0.94
C PRO A 226 -5.08 -4.20 0.75
N ILE A 227 -4.54 -4.17 -0.46
CA ILE A 227 -3.38 -3.34 -0.79
C ILE A 227 -3.60 -2.50 -2.04
N ARG A 228 -2.93 -1.36 -2.13
CA ARG A 228 -2.83 -0.57 -3.36
C ARG A 228 -1.79 -1.20 -4.28
N LEU A 229 -2.19 -1.61 -5.48
CA LEU A 229 -1.25 -2.11 -6.51
C LEU A 229 -1.39 -1.40 -7.85
N PRO A 230 -0.26 -1.00 -8.47
CA PRO A 230 -0.24 -0.38 -9.78
C PRO A 230 -0.82 -1.30 -10.86
N SER A 231 -1.67 -0.75 -11.74
CA SER A 231 -2.17 -1.44 -12.94
C SER A 231 -1.48 -1.00 -14.23
N THR A 232 -0.92 0.21 -14.24
CA THR A 232 -0.21 0.77 -15.42
C THR A 232 1.28 0.37 -15.49
N VAL A 233 1.81 -0.41 -14.51
CA VAL A 233 3.16 -1.01 -14.56
C VAL A 233 2.99 -2.45 -15.00
N SER A 234 3.61 -2.83 -16.11
CA SER A 234 3.58 -4.21 -16.59
C SER A 234 4.53 -5.11 -15.79
N THR A 235 4.28 -6.42 -15.81
CA THR A 235 5.18 -7.43 -15.22
C THR A 235 6.61 -7.29 -15.76
N GLU A 236 6.76 -6.98 -17.05
CA GLU A 236 8.07 -6.77 -17.68
C GLU A 236 8.77 -5.52 -17.15
N GLN A 237 8.03 -4.44 -16.90
CA GLN A 237 8.59 -3.21 -16.31
C GLN A 237 8.98 -3.41 -14.85
N ALA A 238 8.18 -4.15 -14.08
CA ALA A 238 8.47 -4.48 -12.68
C ALA A 238 9.59 -5.53 -12.55
N GLY A 239 9.74 -6.41 -13.54
CA GLY A 239 10.70 -7.51 -13.55
C GLY A 239 10.23 -8.79 -12.83
N PHE A 240 9.01 -8.81 -12.30
CA PHE A 240 8.40 -9.96 -11.61
C PHE A 240 6.85 -9.83 -11.58
N PRO A 241 6.08 -10.93 -11.44
CA PRO A 241 4.63 -10.93 -11.60
C PRO A 241 3.87 -10.52 -10.33
N PHE A 242 4.15 -9.32 -9.81
CA PHE A 242 3.66 -8.83 -8.51
C PHE A 242 2.13 -8.93 -8.31
N ARG A 243 1.31 -8.60 -9.33
CA ARG A 243 -0.16 -8.74 -9.23
C ARG A 243 -0.59 -10.20 -9.13
N GLN A 244 0.09 -11.11 -9.83
CA GLN A 244 -0.22 -12.54 -9.77
C GLN A 244 0.16 -13.12 -8.40
N LEU A 245 1.32 -12.73 -7.86
CA LEU A 245 1.73 -13.14 -6.51
C LEU A 245 0.70 -12.71 -5.45
N ALA A 246 0.19 -11.49 -5.55
CA ALA A 246 -0.88 -11.03 -4.67
C ALA A 246 -2.19 -11.83 -4.83
N ILE A 247 -2.56 -12.18 -6.07
CA ILE A 247 -3.72 -13.04 -6.35
C ILE A 247 -3.54 -14.45 -5.75
N ASP A 248 -2.36 -15.03 -5.90
CA ASP A 248 -2.06 -16.39 -5.44
C ASP A 248 -2.14 -16.50 -3.90
N GLU A 249 -1.81 -15.42 -3.19
CA GLU A 249 -1.98 -15.29 -1.73
C GLU A 249 -3.40 -14.82 -1.31
N GLY A 250 -4.31 -14.65 -2.26
CA GLY A 250 -5.70 -14.24 -1.99
C GLY A 250 -5.87 -12.76 -1.61
N ILE A 251 -4.86 -11.92 -1.86
CA ILE A 251 -4.90 -10.50 -1.52
C ILE A 251 -5.77 -9.72 -2.52
N VAL A 252 -6.63 -8.86 -1.98
CA VAL A 252 -7.50 -7.96 -2.77
C VAL A 252 -6.82 -6.61 -2.98
N PHE A 253 -6.95 -6.08 -4.21
CA PHE A 253 -6.45 -4.78 -4.62
C PHE A 253 -7.33 -4.22 -5.76
N PRO A 254 -7.35 -2.90 -6.01
CA PRO A 254 -8.09 -2.32 -7.12
C PRO A 254 -7.70 -2.89 -8.50
N ASP A 255 -8.69 -3.03 -9.38
CA ASP A 255 -8.48 -3.46 -10.77
C ASP A 255 -7.63 -2.43 -11.53
N HIS A 256 -7.90 -1.14 -11.27
CA HIS A 256 -7.27 -0.01 -11.94
C HIS A 256 -6.68 0.95 -10.90
N PHE A 257 -5.36 1.20 -10.99
CA PHE A 257 -4.68 2.24 -10.24
C PHE A 257 -3.53 2.78 -11.08
N ASP A 258 -3.57 4.09 -11.34
CA ASP A 258 -2.50 4.79 -12.05
C ASP A 258 -1.51 5.44 -11.07
N HIS A 259 -0.24 5.19 -11.32
CA HIS A 259 0.90 5.59 -10.47
C HIS A 259 1.56 6.88 -10.99
N ASP A 260 0.74 7.82 -11.43
CA ASP A 260 1.19 9.16 -11.80
C ASP A 260 1.27 10.08 -10.57
N TRP A 261 2.49 10.32 -10.10
CA TRP A 261 2.83 11.16 -8.94
C TRP A 261 3.10 12.63 -9.28
N ARG A 262 2.68 13.11 -10.46
CA ARG A 262 2.85 14.52 -10.82
C ARG A 262 2.14 15.44 -9.82
N ALA A 263 2.70 16.64 -9.64
CA ALA A 263 2.10 17.66 -8.78
C ALA A 263 0.76 18.15 -9.36
N GLY A 264 -0.28 18.13 -8.51
CA GLY A 264 -1.64 18.53 -8.86
C GLY A 264 -2.42 17.41 -9.53
N SER A 265 -3.64 17.17 -9.04
CA SER A 265 -4.44 16.00 -9.43
C SER A 265 -5.61 16.34 -10.36
N ARG A 266 -6.07 17.59 -10.43
CA ARG A 266 -7.32 17.98 -11.12
C ARG A 266 -7.50 17.40 -12.52
N GLU A 267 -6.57 17.68 -13.43
CA GLU A 267 -6.66 17.19 -14.81
C GLU A 267 -6.65 15.65 -14.87
N ARG A 268 -5.75 15.01 -14.10
CA ARG A 268 -5.62 13.56 -14.03
C ARG A 268 -6.88 12.90 -13.48
N VAL A 269 -7.47 13.47 -12.43
CA VAL A 269 -8.69 12.97 -11.79
C VAL A 269 -9.88 13.11 -12.74
N HIS A 270 -10.04 14.27 -13.40
CA HIS A 270 -11.09 14.46 -14.40
C HIS A 270 -10.96 13.47 -15.57
N GLU A 271 -9.74 13.26 -16.08
CA GLU A 271 -9.49 12.28 -17.16
C GLU A 271 -9.76 10.84 -16.70
N ALA A 272 -9.27 10.45 -15.52
CA ALA A 272 -9.48 9.12 -14.95
C ALA A 272 -10.96 8.82 -14.72
N VAL A 273 -11.71 9.78 -14.16
CA VAL A 273 -13.17 9.62 -14.01
C VAL A 273 -13.85 9.59 -15.39
N GLY A 274 -13.50 10.48 -16.32
CA GLY A 274 -14.09 10.52 -17.66
C GLY A 274 -13.87 9.24 -18.50
N SER A 275 -12.93 8.38 -18.11
CA SER A 275 -12.53 7.18 -18.83
C SER A 275 -12.65 5.88 -18.00
N LEU A 276 -13.50 5.88 -16.96
CA LEU A 276 -13.70 4.73 -16.09
C LEU A 276 -14.06 3.44 -16.85
N ARG A 277 -13.36 2.37 -16.47
CA ARG A 277 -13.62 1.01 -16.92
C ARG A 277 -14.43 0.26 -15.86
N PRO A 278 -15.19 -0.78 -16.24
CA PRO A 278 -15.76 -1.71 -15.25
C PRO A 278 -14.70 -2.25 -14.28
N GLY A 279 -15.13 -2.48 -13.04
CA GLY A 279 -14.26 -2.87 -11.92
C GLY A 279 -14.02 -1.74 -10.92
N VAL A 280 -13.07 -1.96 -10.01
CA VAL A 280 -12.66 -1.02 -8.98
C VAL A 280 -11.50 -0.17 -9.48
N THR A 281 -11.71 1.15 -9.57
CA THR A 281 -10.68 2.14 -9.88
C THR A 281 -10.31 2.92 -8.63
N GLU A 282 -9.04 2.92 -8.25
CA GLU A 282 -8.51 3.83 -7.25
C GLU A 282 -7.87 5.05 -7.90
N ILE A 283 -8.22 6.23 -7.38
CA ILE A 283 -7.69 7.53 -7.79
C ILE A 283 -7.15 8.22 -6.54
N HIS A 284 -5.87 8.57 -6.54
CA HIS A 284 -5.25 9.25 -5.40
C HIS A 284 -5.20 10.78 -5.58
N VAL A 285 -5.32 11.50 -4.46
CA VAL A 285 -5.19 12.95 -4.30
C VAL A 285 -4.39 13.27 -3.03
N GLN A 286 -3.83 14.48 -2.93
CA GLN A 286 -3.02 14.93 -1.79
C GLN A 286 -3.57 16.26 -1.21
N PRO A 287 -4.77 16.27 -0.59
CA PRO A 287 -5.43 17.50 -0.19
C PRO A 287 -4.79 18.12 1.07
N ALA A 288 -4.51 19.43 1.03
CA ALA A 288 -4.04 20.19 2.18
C ALA A 288 -4.71 21.57 2.25
N VAL A 289 -4.88 22.12 3.45
CA VAL A 289 -5.32 23.52 3.60
C VAL A 289 -4.17 24.50 3.37
N ASP A 290 -4.48 25.67 2.79
CA ASP A 290 -3.49 26.71 2.53
C ASP A 290 -2.95 27.31 3.83
N THR A 291 -1.68 27.02 4.12
CA THR A 291 -0.97 27.52 5.31
C THR A 291 0.46 27.91 4.97
N PRO A 292 1.09 28.79 5.76
CA PRO A 292 2.51 29.07 5.62
C PRO A 292 3.40 27.83 5.73
N GLU A 293 3.00 26.81 6.50
CA GLU A 293 3.71 25.53 6.64
C GLU A 293 3.81 24.81 5.29
N VAL A 294 2.67 24.57 4.63
CA VAL A 294 2.63 23.85 3.34
C VAL A 294 3.37 24.62 2.26
N ARG A 295 3.20 25.95 2.20
CA ARG A 295 3.90 26.80 1.23
C ARG A 295 5.42 26.83 1.42
N ALA A 296 5.90 26.59 2.63
CA ALA A 296 7.33 26.47 2.92
C ALA A 296 7.88 25.05 2.69
N LEU A 297 7.03 24.03 2.82
CA LEU A 297 7.40 22.63 2.76
C LEU A 297 7.69 22.15 1.33
N THR A 298 6.90 22.58 0.34
CA THR A 298 7.04 22.13 -1.05
C THR A 298 6.71 23.21 -2.08
N ALA A 299 7.41 23.18 -3.23
CA ALA A 299 7.07 24.00 -4.39
C ALA A 299 5.72 23.60 -5.02
N SER A 300 5.26 22.37 -4.76
CA SER A 300 3.99 21.82 -5.25
C SER A 300 2.78 22.21 -4.39
N ALA A 301 2.95 23.10 -3.41
CA ALA A 301 1.92 23.46 -2.43
C ALA A 301 0.59 23.85 -3.07
N GLN A 302 0.64 24.55 -4.21
CA GLN A 302 -0.57 24.96 -4.93
C GLN A 302 -1.37 23.76 -5.46
N GLY A 303 -0.71 22.67 -5.85
CA GLY A 303 -1.39 21.44 -6.28
C GLY A 303 -2.11 20.75 -5.14
N TRP A 304 -1.49 20.66 -3.96
CA TRP A 304 -2.13 20.07 -2.76
C TRP A 304 -3.32 20.89 -2.25
N ILE A 305 -3.23 22.21 -2.34
CA ILE A 305 -4.34 23.12 -2.03
C ILE A 305 -5.48 22.94 -3.04
N ASP A 306 -5.15 22.83 -4.33
CA ASP A 306 -6.13 22.58 -5.40
C ASP A 306 -6.79 21.21 -5.28
N ASP A 307 -6.06 20.19 -4.83
CA ASP A 307 -6.59 18.84 -4.58
C ASP A 307 -7.70 18.84 -3.52
N LEU A 308 -7.60 19.70 -2.50
CA LEU A 308 -8.69 19.87 -1.54
C LEU A 308 -9.91 20.51 -2.19
N GLU A 309 -9.73 21.58 -2.97
CA GLU A 309 -10.84 22.23 -3.71
C GLU A 309 -11.49 21.25 -4.69
N LEU A 310 -10.69 20.43 -5.37
CA LEU A 310 -11.11 19.41 -6.31
C LEU A 310 -12.10 18.43 -5.69
N VAL A 311 -11.79 17.88 -4.52
CA VAL A 311 -12.63 16.83 -3.92
C VAL A 311 -13.74 17.37 -3.02
N THR A 312 -13.77 18.67 -2.73
CA THR A 312 -14.80 19.27 -1.85
C THR A 312 -15.77 20.19 -2.58
N THR A 313 -15.29 20.99 -3.54
CA THR A 313 -16.09 22.08 -4.12
C THR A 313 -16.09 22.13 -5.64
N ASP A 314 -15.30 21.28 -6.32
CA ASP A 314 -15.29 21.24 -7.77
C ASP A 314 -16.67 20.85 -8.34
N PRO A 315 -17.26 21.67 -9.21
CA PRO A 315 -18.58 21.37 -9.76
C PRO A 315 -18.53 20.30 -10.87
N LEU A 316 -17.36 19.99 -11.42
CA LEU A 316 -17.21 19.07 -12.55
C LEU A 316 -17.07 17.62 -12.07
N LEU A 317 -16.30 17.37 -11.02
CA LEU A 317 -16.04 16.01 -10.52
C LEU A 317 -17.30 15.21 -10.17
N PRO A 318 -18.28 15.73 -9.40
CA PRO A 318 -19.55 15.03 -9.17
C PRO A 318 -20.30 14.73 -10.47
N ARG A 319 -20.32 15.66 -11.42
CA ARG A 319 -21.00 15.48 -12.71
C ARG A 319 -20.35 14.37 -13.54
N LEU A 320 -19.03 14.32 -13.57
CA LEU A 320 -18.30 13.25 -14.26
C LEU A 320 -18.57 11.89 -13.63
N LEU A 321 -18.62 11.80 -12.29
CA LEU A 321 -18.97 10.56 -11.60
C LEU A 321 -20.40 10.12 -11.97
N ASP A 322 -21.37 11.04 -11.94
CA ASP A 322 -22.76 10.77 -12.31
C ASP A 322 -22.91 10.34 -13.79
N GLU A 323 -22.25 11.04 -14.72
CA GLU A 323 -22.25 10.73 -16.15
C GLU A 323 -21.69 9.33 -16.45
N GLN A 324 -20.75 8.87 -15.64
CA GLN A 324 -20.16 7.55 -15.76
C GLN A 324 -20.99 6.46 -15.08
N GLY A 325 -22.00 6.83 -14.28
CA GLY A 325 -22.70 5.90 -13.40
C GLY A 325 -21.77 5.29 -12.36
N ALA A 326 -20.79 6.07 -11.90
CA ALA A 326 -19.78 5.61 -10.95
C ALA A 326 -20.35 5.53 -9.53
N GLU A 327 -20.00 4.48 -8.81
CA GLU A 327 -20.35 4.31 -7.41
C GLU A 327 -19.10 4.48 -6.55
N LEU A 328 -19.15 5.40 -5.58
CA LEU A 328 -18.05 5.61 -4.63
C LEU A 328 -18.06 4.52 -3.57
N ILE A 329 -16.90 3.88 -3.38
CA ILE A 329 -16.69 2.82 -2.38
C ILE A 329 -15.41 3.07 -1.58
N GLY A 330 -15.30 2.40 -0.42
CA GLY A 330 -14.12 2.45 0.44
C GLY A 330 -13.26 1.18 0.38
N TYR A 331 -12.03 1.27 0.88
CA TYR A 331 -11.18 0.09 1.10
C TYR A 331 -11.73 -0.84 2.19
N ARG A 332 -12.56 -0.33 3.10
CA ARG A 332 -13.28 -1.12 4.10
C ARG A 332 -14.16 -2.19 3.45
N GLU A 333 -14.79 -1.89 2.31
CA GLU A 333 -15.57 -2.87 1.55
C GLU A 333 -14.67 -3.94 0.94
N LEU A 334 -13.54 -3.55 0.34
CA LEU A 334 -12.53 -4.49 -0.16
C LEU A 334 -12.00 -5.40 0.95
N ARG A 335 -11.70 -4.85 2.13
CA ARG A 335 -11.24 -5.62 3.29
C ARG A 335 -12.28 -6.62 3.77
N THR A 336 -13.55 -6.21 3.80
CA THR A 336 -14.67 -7.07 4.20
C THR A 336 -14.80 -8.23 3.21
N ALA A 337 -14.86 -7.93 1.91
CA ALA A 337 -14.93 -8.95 0.86
C ALA A 337 -13.72 -9.89 0.86
N MET A 338 -12.53 -9.39 1.20
CA MET A 338 -11.32 -10.22 1.31
C MET A 338 -11.37 -11.19 2.50
N ARG A 339 -11.95 -10.77 3.63
CA ARG A 339 -12.04 -11.58 4.85
C ARG A 339 -13.21 -12.56 4.82
N ASP A 340 -14.26 -12.27 4.06
CA ASP A 340 -15.44 -13.11 3.93
C ASP A 340 -15.24 -14.31 2.98
N GLY A 341 -14.23 -14.26 2.11
CA GLY A 341 -13.84 -15.34 1.18
C GLY A 341 -14.43 -15.19 -0.21
#